data_AF-A0A532V3T8-F1
#
_entry.id   AF-A0A532V3T8-F1
#
_cell.length_a   1.000
_cell.length_b   1.000
_cell.length_c   1.000
_cell.angle_alpha   90.00
_cell.angle_beta   90.00
_cell.angle_gamma   90.00
#
_symmetry.space_group_name_H-M   'P 1'
#
loop_
_entity.id
_entity.type
_entity.pdbx_description
1 polymer ?
#
loop_
_entity_poly.entity_id
_entity_poly.type
_entity_poly.pdbx_seq_one_letter_code
_entity_poly.pdbx_strand_id
1 'polypeptide(L)'
;MRWMNIVLAISILALSSWADPGNGTKFGFNPTRLEVAQVMNQTQEEPEPELAPDLDIEGRLVPGKALLLSAILPGTGQFYAKNYLFAAAFLAIEVGAWYGVASSHGRGMDKETEFLAFADQHWTYYDESYGGLGDYGSYLEYEYYAAYEFGPDGESGGDVYTGSIVEWQLLTWNERSYWLPANGFTHELDPNNKDQQYYEMIGKYDQFGAGWPEDGDYDPDWRNGPYLYDDLGAKTWKWQTHNTYREDYLNMRKDSNDALEMSKNYTMVVLGNHLLSALHAGFNVSWKNRKLAKEQSVEGAFHLEPKRHNNEMVAMGVLGITF
;
A
#
# COMPACT_ATOMS: atom_id res chain seq x y z
N MET A 1 -24.87 -12.08 7.85
CA MET A 1 -25.34 -10.94 7.02
C MET A 1 -24.79 -9.58 7.50
N ARG A 2 -23.51 -9.47 7.90
CA ARG A 2 -22.90 -8.17 8.27
C ARG A 2 -21.50 -7.91 7.68
N TRP A 3 -20.96 -8.84 6.89
CA TRP A 3 -19.61 -8.72 6.29
C TRP A 3 -19.62 -8.27 4.83
N MET A 4 -20.78 -8.27 4.16
CA MET A 4 -20.91 -7.95 2.73
C MET A 4 -21.01 -6.44 2.43
N ASN A 5 -21.20 -5.60 3.47
CA ASN A 5 -21.35 -4.15 3.30
C ASN A 5 -20.03 -3.36 3.46
N ILE A 6 -18.97 -3.99 3.96
CA ILE A 6 -17.68 -3.30 4.20
C ILE A 6 -16.81 -3.28 2.93
N VAL A 7 -16.92 -4.30 2.06
CA VAL A 7 -16.15 -4.40 0.81
C VAL A 7 -16.62 -3.39 -0.26
N LEU A 8 -17.89 -2.99 -0.22
CA LEU A 8 -18.45 -1.99 -1.15
C LEU A 8 -18.09 -0.53 -0.77
N ALA A 9 -17.76 -0.26 0.50
CA ALA A 9 -17.47 1.09 0.98
C ALA A 9 -16.03 1.53 0.67
N ILE A 10 -15.08 0.61 0.67
CA ILE A 10 -13.65 0.91 0.45
C ILE A 10 -13.37 1.24 -1.03
N SER A 11 -14.15 0.67 -1.96
CA SER A 11 -14.01 0.93 -3.40
C SER A 11 -14.56 2.29 -3.85
N ILE A 12 -15.48 2.89 -3.09
CA ILE A 12 -16.04 4.22 -3.40
C ILE A 12 -15.18 5.35 -2.79
N LEU A 13 -14.53 5.11 -1.66
CA LEU A 13 -13.72 6.13 -0.96
C LEU A 13 -12.35 6.40 -1.60
N ALA A 14 -11.83 5.48 -2.42
CA ALA A 14 -10.56 5.68 -3.13
C ALA A 14 -10.66 6.64 -4.33
N LEU A 15 -11.88 6.99 -4.79
CA LEU A 15 -12.10 7.89 -5.93
C LEU A 15 -12.37 9.35 -5.52
N SER A 16 -12.65 9.63 -4.25
CA SER A 16 -13.00 10.97 -3.77
C SER A 16 -11.82 11.81 -3.26
N SER A 17 -10.61 11.25 -3.17
CA SER A 17 -9.43 11.96 -2.63
C SER A 17 -8.64 12.77 -3.68
N TRP A 18 -9.17 12.94 -4.90
CA TRP A 18 -8.52 13.68 -6.00
C TRP A 18 -9.39 14.81 -6.60
N ALA A 19 -10.32 15.37 -5.82
CA ALA A 19 -11.09 16.53 -6.24
C ALA A 19 -11.07 17.62 -5.14
N ASP A 20 -10.08 18.50 -5.21
CA ASP A 20 -10.04 19.75 -4.44
C ASP A 20 -10.86 20.83 -5.19
N PRO A 21 -11.90 21.43 -4.59
CA PRO A 21 -12.67 22.50 -5.20
C PRO A 21 -12.05 23.86 -4.82
N GLY A 22 -11.01 24.26 -5.54
CA GLY A 22 -10.28 25.51 -5.28
C GLY A 22 -10.10 26.41 -6.52
N ASN A 23 -10.97 27.41 -6.65
CA ASN A 23 -10.78 28.71 -7.31
C ASN A 23 -10.24 28.78 -8.77
N GLY A 24 -11.17 29.06 -9.71
CA GLY A 24 -11.14 30.29 -10.51
C GLY A 24 -9.99 30.55 -11.51
N THR A 25 -10.32 30.42 -12.79
CA THR A 25 -9.76 31.15 -13.96
C THR A 25 -8.38 30.75 -14.49
N LYS A 26 -8.35 29.67 -15.31
CA LYS A 26 -7.32 29.49 -16.35
C LYS A 26 -7.84 28.84 -17.64
N PHE A 27 -8.96 29.30 -18.19
CA PHE A 27 -9.23 29.14 -19.62
C PHE A 27 -10.04 30.34 -20.11
N GLY A 28 -9.44 31.14 -20.98
CA GLY A 28 -10.02 32.39 -21.49
C GLY A 28 -11.32 32.13 -22.21
N PHE A 29 -12.42 32.67 -21.65
CA PHE A 29 -13.73 32.65 -22.27
C PHE A 29 -13.93 33.96 -23.04
N ASN A 30 -14.21 33.85 -24.34
CA ASN A 30 -14.52 35.00 -25.19
C ASN A 30 -16.03 35.01 -25.53
N PRO A 31 -16.82 35.96 -24.99
CA PRO A 31 -18.28 35.92 -25.09
C PRO A 31 -18.85 36.25 -26.48
N THR A 32 -18.06 36.74 -27.45
CA THR A 32 -18.58 37.06 -28.80
C THR A 32 -18.80 35.83 -29.70
N ARG A 33 -18.30 34.63 -29.33
CA ARG A 33 -18.57 33.39 -30.09
C ARG A 33 -19.93 32.76 -29.77
N LEU A 34 -20.59 33.17 -28.68
CA LEU A 34 -21.88 32.59 -28.28
C LEU A 34 -23.04 33.13 -29.13
N GLU A 35 -22.99 34.39 -29.57
CA GLU A 35 -24.04 35.00 -30.40
C GLU A 35 -23.99 34.50 -31.86
N VAL A 36 -22.81 34.24 -32.41
CA VAL A 36 -22.68 33.65 -33.77
C VAL A 36 -23.20 32.20 -33.78
N ALA A 37 -23.02 31.45 -32.70
CA ALA A 37 -23.54 30.09 -32.58
C ALA A 37 -25.08 30.04 -32.48
N GLN A 38 -25.73 31.08 -31.94
CA GLN A 38 -27.19 31.15 -31.86
C GLN A 38 -27.86 31.56 -33.18
N VAL A 39 -27.22 32.41 -33.99
CA VAL A 39 -27.74 32.83 -35.30
C VAL A 39 -27.57 31.73 -36.36
N MET A 40 -26.52 30.89 -36.24
CA MET A 40 -26.32 29.72 -37.10
C MET A 40 -27.22 28.53 -36.73
N ASN A 41 -28.06 28.66 -35.68
CA ASN A 41 -29.01 27.64 -35.22
C ASN A 41 -30.43 27.84 -35.79
N GLN A 42 -30.58 28.61 -36.88
CA GLN A 42 -31.76 28.49 -37.72
C GLN A 42 -31.47 27.46 -38.82
N THR A 43 -31.76 26.22 -38.48
CA THR A 43 -31.66 25.05 -39.35
C THR A 43 -32.47 25.28 -40.63
N GLN A 44 -31.80 25.34 -41.78
CA GLN A 44 -32.46 24.87 -43.01
C GLN A 44 -32.65 23.37 -42.83
N GLU A 45 -33.87 22.88 -43.01
CA GLU A 45 -34.15 21.44 -43.07
C GLU A 45 -33.41 20.86 -44.29
N GLU A 46 -32.17 20.44 -44.09
CA GLU A 46 -31.57 19.38 -44.92
C GLU A 46 -32.42 18.13 -44.74
N PRO A 47 -32.76 17.39 -45.81
CA PRO A 47 -33.40 16.09 -45.64
C PRO A 47 -32.49 15.25 -44.75
N GLU A 48 -33.06 14.75 -43.64
CA GLU A 48 -32.37 13.84 -42.71
C GLU A 48 -31.56 12.83 -43.54
N PRO A 49 -30.24 12.68 -43.31
CA PRO A 49 -29.57 11.49 -43.81
C PRO A 49 -30.34 10.34 -43.19
N GLU A 50 -31.01 9.54 -44.03
CA GLU A 50 -31.80 8.39 -43.63
C GLU A 50 -30.96 7.62 -42.61
N LEU A 51 -31.29 7.79 -41.33
CA LEU A 51 -30.57 7.17 -40.23
C LEU A 51 -30.73 5.70 -40.50
N ALA A 52 -29.64 5.07 -40.96
CA ALA A 52 -29.58 3.63 -41.14
C ALA A 52 -30.28 3.03 -39.92
N PRO A 53 -31.35 2.23 -40.12
CA PRO A 53 -32.27 1.89 -39.05
C PRO A 53 -31.44 1.41 -37.88
N ASP A 54 -31.77 1.89 -36.66
CA ASP A 54 -31.24 1.31 -35.43
C ASP A 54 -31.71 -0.14 -35.42
N LEU A 55 -30.92 -0.99 -36.08
CA LEU A 55 -31.10 -2.41 -36.08
C LEU A 55 -30.95 -2.76 -34.61
N ASP A 56 -32.07 -3.03 -33.95
CA ASP A 56 -32.10 -3.73 -32.68
C ASP A 56 -31.47 -5.10 -32.96
N ILE A 57 -30.14 -5.13 -32.94
CA ILE A 57 -29.35 -6.29 -33.31
C ILE A 57 -29.54 -7.29 -32.17
N GLU A 58 -30.43 -8.24 -32.41
CA GLU A 58 -30.66 -9.37 -31.53
C GLU A 58 -29.31 -10.02 -31.18
N GLY A 59 -28.97 -10.05 -29.89
CA GLY A 59 -27.73 -10.65 -29.38
C GLY A 59 -26.57 -9.69 -29.08
N ARG A 60 -26.70 -8.38 -29.26
CA ARG A 60 -25.68 -7.41 -28.77
C ARG A 60 -25.61 -7.40 -27.24
N LEU A 61 -24.39 -7.41 -26.71
CA LEU A 61 -24.12 -7.29 -25.28
C LEU A 61 -23.73 -5.86 -24.93
N VAL A 62 -23.89 -5.43 -23.67
CA VAL A 62 -23.56 -4.05 -23.26
C VAL A 62 -22.10 -4.00 -22.75
N PRO A 63 -21.18 -3.26 -23.41
CA PRO A 63 -19.78 -3.19 -23.00
C PRO A 63 -19.59 -2.67 -21.57
N GLY A 64 -20.31 -1.60 -21.20
CA GLY A 64 -20.22 -1.00 -19.86
C GLY A 64 -20.66 -1.96 -18.76
N LYS A 65 -21.66 -2.82 -19.03
CA LYS A 65 -22.09 -3.88 -18.10
C LYS A 65 -21.00 -4.93 -17.92
N ALA A 66 -20.36 -5.36 -19.00
CA ALA A 66 -19.25 -6.32 -18.94
C ALA A 66 -18.06 -5.76 -18.14
N LEU A 67 -17.71 -4.50 -18.38
CA LEU A 67 -16.66 -3.81 -17.65
C LEU A 67 -16.99 -3.75 -16.14
N LEU A 68 -18.17 -3.26 -15.79
CA LEU A 68 -18.58 -3.12 -14.39
C LEU A 68 -18.61 -4.46 -13.65
N LEU A 69 -19.12 -5.52 -14.29
CA LEU A 69 -19.13 -6.87 -13.72
C LEU A 69 -17.70 -7.31 -13.36
N SER A 70 -16.77 -7.25 -14.31
CA SER A 70 -15.37 -7.65 -14.07
C SER A 70 -14.61 -6.72 -13.13
N ALA A 71 -15.01 -5.45 -13.00
CA ALA A 71 -14.45 -4.54 -12.01
C ALA A 71 -14.86 -4.91 -10.59
N ILE A 72 -16.07 -5.46 -10.39
CA ILE A 72 -16.53 -5.95 -9.08
C ILE A 72 -15.93 -7.33 -8.78
N LEU A 73 -15.96 -8.23 -9.74
CA LEU A 73 -15.42 -9.58 -9.61
C LEU A 73 -14.78 -10.02 -10.93
N PRO A 74 -13.45 -10.14 -10.98
CA PRO A 74 -12.72 -10.51 -12.18
C PRO A 74 -13.24 -11.80 -12.81
N GLY A 75 -13.41 -11.77 -14.13
CA GLY A 75 -13.93 -12.89 -14.92
C GLY A 75 -15.44 -12.87 -15.15
N THR A 76 -16.24 -12.17 -14.35
CA THR A 76 -17.72 -12.17 -14.51
C THR A 76 -18.19 -11.44 -15.77
N GLY A 77 -17.51 -10.37 -16.20
CA GLY A 77 -17.76 -9.70 -17.47
C GLY A 77 -17.37 -10.57 -18.68
N GLN A 78 -16.29 -11.36 -18.57
CA GLN A 78 -15.93 -12.36 -19.58
C GLN A 78 -16.97 -13.48 -19.64
N PHE A 79 -17.49 -13.92 -18.49
CA PHE A 79 -18.56 -14.90 -18.41
C PHE A 79 -19.84 -14.37 -19.08
N TYR A 80 -20.23 -13.13 -18.79
CA TYR A 80 -21.31 -12.42 -19.50
C TYR A 80 -21.08 -12.37 -21.01
N ALA A 81 -19.83 -12.13 -21.42
CA ALA A 81 -19.40 -12.16 -22.82
C ALA A 81 -19.25 -13.57 -23.41
N LYS A 82 -19.64 -14.65 -22.70
CA LYS A 82 -19.48 -16.07 -23.09
C LYS A 82 -18.03 -16.46 -23.41
N ASN A 83 -17.05 -15.78 -22.81
CA ASN A 83 -15.63 -16.09 -22.93
C ASN A 83 -15.15 -16.82 -21.67
N TYR A 84 -15.52 -18.11 -21.57
CA TYR A 84 -15.34 -18.90 -20.35
C TYR A 84 -13.88 -19.18 -20.00
N LEU A 85 -13.00 -19.29 -21.00
CA LEU A 85 -11.58 -19.51 -20.75
C LEU A 85 -10.97 -18.32 -19.99
N PHE A 86 -11.20 -17.10 -20.47
CA PHE A 86 -10.71 -15.91 -19.78
C PHE A 86 -11.47 -15.64 -18.49
N ALA A 87 -12.77 -15.97 -18.41
CA ALA A 87 -13.52 -15.90 -17.16
C ALA A 87 -12.87 -16.75 -16.06
N ALA A 88 -12.55 -18.01 -16.38
CA ALA A 88 -11.89 -18.93 -15.47
C ALA A 88 -10.47 -18.47 -15.12
N ALA A 89 -9.70 -17.96 -16.09
CA ALA A 89 -8.34 -17.47 -15.85
C ALA A 89 -8.30 -16.29 -14.87
N PHE A 90 -9.12 -15.25 -15.10
CA PHE A 90 -9.20 -14.09 -14.21
C PHE A 90 -9.68 -14.47 -12.82
N LEU A 91 -10.65 -15.38 -12.70
CA LEU A 91 -11.13 -15.87 -11.41
C LEU A 91 -10.07 -16.71 -10.69
N ALA A 92 -9.31 -17.54 -11.41
CA ALA A 92 -8.24 -18.35 -10.82
C ALA A 92 -7.11 -17.47 -10.26
N ILE A 93 -6.72 -16.41 -10.98
CA ILE A 93 -5.77 -15.40 -10.49
C ILE A 93 -6.32 -14.72 -9.24
N GLU A 94 -7.60 -14.34 -9.25
CA GLU A 94 -8.25 -13.69 -8.12
C GLU A 94 -8.18 -14.55 -6.85
N VAL A 95 -8.58 -15.81 -6.94
CA VAL A 95 -8.55 -16.76 -5.82
C VAL A 95 -7.10 -16.99 -5.34
N GLY A 96 -6.17 -17.19 -6.26
CA GLY A 96 -4.76 -17.41 -5.93
C GLY A 96 -4.11 -16.19 -5.26
N ALA A 97 -4.41 -14.99 -5.74
CA ALA A 97 -3.87 -13.76 -5.17
C ALA A 97 -4.45 -13.49 -3.78
N TRP A 98 -5.77 -13.65 -3.58
CA TRP A 98 -6.37 -13.52 -2.24
C TRP A 98 -5.85 -14.56 -1.25
N TYR A 99 -5.62 -15.80 -1.69
CA TYR A 99 -4.94 -16.80 -0.89
C TYR A 99 -3.53 -16.34 -0.49
N GLY A 100 -2.77 -15.78 -1.44
CA GLY A 100 -1.45 -15.21 -1.20
C GLY A 100 -1.47 -14.06 -0.19
N VAL A 101 -2.44 -13.15 -0.28
CA VAL A 101 -2.69 -12.08 0.71
C VAL A 101 -2.93 -12.68 2.09
N ALA A 102 -3.94 -13.55 2.23
CA ALA A 102 -4.32 -14.10 3.51
C ALA A 102 -3.17 -14.91 4.16
N SER A 103 -2.51 -15.76 3.38
CA SER A 103 -1.41 -16.59 3.86
C SER A 103 -0.19 -15.77 4.28
N SER A 104 0.19 -14.75 3.49
CA SER A 104 1.37 -13.94 3.80
C SER A 104 1.10 -12.96 4.93
N HIS A 105 -0.10 -12.39 4.99
CA HIS A 105 -0.52 -11.54 6.11
C HIS A 105 -0.53 -12.33 7.43
N GLY A 106 -1.11 -13.54 7.44
CA GLY A 106 -1.11 -14.40 8.62
C GLY A 106 0.31 -14.69 9.13
N ARG A 107 1.23 -15.11 8.24
CA ARG A 107 2.65 -15.32 8.61
C ARG A 107 3.32 -14.06 9.15
N GLY A 108 3.01 -12.90 8.57
CA GLY A 108 3.53 -11.61 9.04
C GLY A 108 3.07 -11.29 10.47
N MET A 109 1.79 -11.49 10.77
CA MET A 109 1.21 -11.30 12.10
C MET A 109 1.73 -12.30 13.13
N ASP A 110 1.95 -13.56 12.73
CA ASP A 110 2.54 -14.58 13.59
C ASP A 110 3.97 -14.18 13.98
N LYS A 111 4.79 -13.78 12.99
CA LYS A 111 6.15 -13.28 13.23
C LYS A 111 6.18 -11.96 14.01
N GLU A 112 5.17 -11.11 13.82
CA GLU A 112 5.00 -9.91 14.63
C GLU A 112 4.79 -10.27 16.10
N THR A 113 3.87 -11.18 16.37
CA THR A 113 3.64 -11.69 17.72
C THR A 113 4.91 -12.28 18.34
N GLU A 114 5.69 -13.04 17.57
CA GLU A 114 6.96 -13.61 18.02
C GLU A 114 8.00 -12.54 18.41
N PHE A 115 8.27 -11.54 17.55
CA PHE A 115 9.29 -10.55 17.85
C PHE A 115 8.88 -9.61 18.99
N LEU A 116 7.57 -9.30 19.10
CA LEU A 116 7.04 -8.49 20.19
C LEU A 116 7.22 -9.21 21.52
N ALA A 117 6.87 -10.50 21.58
CA ALA A 117 7.08 -11.32 22.77
C ALA A 117 8.57 -11.46 23.13
N PHE A 118 9.44 -11.59 22.13
CA PHE A 118 10.88 -11.62 22.35
C PHE A 118 11.39 -10.31 22.96
N ALA A 119 10.98 -9.16 22.41
CA ALA A 119 11.32 -7.85 22.99
C ALA A 119 10.78 -7.70 24.42
N ASP A 120 9.54 -8.10 24.67
CA ASP A 120 8.95 -8.05 26.01
C ASP A 120 9.69 -8.91 27.04
N GLN A 121 10.29 -10.02 26.60
CA GLN A 121 11.02 -10.95 27.45
C GLN A 121 12.47 -10.51 27.72
N HIS A 122 13.10 -9.88 26.74
CA HIS A 122 14.55 -9.65 26.76
C HIS A 122 14.95 -8.18 26.88
N TRP A 123 14.12 -7.23 26.45
CA TRP A 123 14.46 -5.82 26.49
C TRP A 123 13.92 -5.14 27.75
N THR A 124 14.82 -4.48 28.48
CA THR A 124 14.54 -3.91 29.79
C THR A 124 14.67 -2.39 29.78
N TYR A 125 13.56 -1.70 30.05
CA TYR A 125 13.58 -0.25 30.24
C TYR A 125 14.30 0.15 31.53
N TYR A 126 13.85 -0.42 32.65
CA TYR A 126 14.37 -0.19 33.98
C TYR A 126 14.14 -1.42 34.85
N ASP A 127 15.15 -1.82 35.62
CA ASP A 127 15.07 -2.94 36.58
C ASP A 127 15.73 -2.53 37.89
N GLU A 128 14.93 -2.35 38.94
CA GLU A 128 15.38 -1.95 40.29
C GLU A 128 16.33 -2.96 40.94
N SER A 129 16.41 -4.20 40.42
CA SER A 129 17.26 -5.25 40.98
C SER A 129 18.74 -5.10 40.62
N TYR A 130 19.08 -4.31 39.59
CA TYR A 130 20.46 -4.04 39.15
C TYR A 130 21.06 -2.81 39.86
N GLY A 131 21.07 -2.83 41.20
CA GLY A 131 21.52 -1.70 42.02
C GLY A 131 23.03 -1.46 42.14
N GLY A 132 23.84 -1.76 41.11
CA GLY A 132 25.31 -1.66 41.16
C GLY A 132 25.91 -0.85 40.01
N LEU A 133 26.65 0.23 40.32
CA LEU A 133 27.42 0.98 39.32
C LEU A 133 28.43 0.05 38.62
N GLY A 134 28.22 -0.24 37.33
CA GLY A 134 29.16 -0.97 36.48
C GLY A 134 28.65 -2.25 35.83
N ASP A 135 27.42 -2.68 36.15
CA ASP A 135 26.72 -3.81 35.50
C ASP A 135 25.34 -3.29 35.04
N TYR A 136 25.25 -2.77 33.80
CA TYR A 136 24.03 -2.10 33.33
C TYR A 136 22.95 -3.14 33.04
N GLY A 137 21.93 -3.22 33.89
CA GLY A 137 20.83 -4.16 33.70
C GLY A 137 19.69 -3.62 32.84
N SER A 138 19.70 -2.32 32.52
CA SER A 138 18.59 -1.66 31.85
C SER A 138 18.98 -0.39 31.07
N TYR A 139 18.12 0.00 30.12
CA TYR A 139 18.31 1.22 29.33
C TYR A 139 18.39 2.49 30.19
N LEU A 140 17.51 2.63 31.18
CA LEU A 140 17.44 3.84 32.01
C LEU A 140 18.71 4.03 32.86
N GLU A 141 19.28 2.94 33.40
CA GLU A 141 20.52 3.00 34.16
C GLU A 141 21.69 3.44 33.28
N TYR A 142 21.73 2.95 32.05
CA TYR A 142 22.72 3.37 31.07
C TYR A 142 22.57 4.86 30.72
N GLU A 143 21.34 5.32 30.49
CA GLU A 143 21.04 6.73 30.22
C GLU A 143 21.46 7.62 31.40
N TYR A 144 21.07 7.25 32.62
CA TYR A 144 21.47 7.95 33.84
C TYR A 144 23.00 7.99 34.00
N TYR A 145 23.67 6.88 33.75
CA TYR A 145 25.13 6.80 33.87
C TYR A 145 25.85 7.68 32.84
N ALA A 146 25.35 7.76 31.60
CA ALA A 146 25.87 8.69 30.61
C ALA A 146 25.77 10.15 31.10
N ALA A 147 24.64 10.53 31.70
CA ALA A 147 24.47 11.87 32.27
C ALA A 147 25.34 12.11 33.51
N TYR A 148 25.54 11.09 34.36
CA TYR A 148 26.27 11.18 35.62
C TYR A 148 27.80 11.23 35.45
N GLU A 149 28.37 10.48 34.49
CA GLU A 149 29.82 10.40 34.33
C GLU A 149 30.34 11.31 33.19
N PHE A 150 29.52 11.65 32.18
CA PHE A 150 29.96 12.41 30.97
C PHE A 150 29.26 13.74 30.77
N GLY A 151 27.96 13.81 31.05
CA GLY A 151 27.23 15.05 30.80
C GLY A 151 27.15 15.42 29.29
N PRO A 152 26.87 16.69 28.97
CA PRO A 152 26.52 17.11 27.60
C PRO A 152 27.70 17.16 26.61
N ASP A 153 28.91 17.44 27.11
CA ASP A 153 30.13 17.49 26.29
C ASP A 153 30.64 16.08 25.93
N GLY A 154 30.16 15.04 26.63
CA GLY A 154 30.56 13.67 26.38
C GLY A 154 31.94 13.32 26.92
N GLU A 155 32.51 14.17 27.80
CA GLU A 155 33.83 14.00 28.42
C GLU A 155 33.69 13.67 29.91
N SER A 156 34.48 12.72 30.40
CA SER A 156 34.38 12.32 31.80
C SER A 156 34.83 13.40 32.78
N GLY A 157 34.00 13.68 33.79
CA GLY A 157 34.32 14.64 34.86
C GLY A 157 34.03 16.12 34.55
N GLY A 158 33.27 16.39 33.48
CA GLY A 158 32.77 17.72 33.11
C GLY A 158 31.50 18.16 33.87
N ASP A 159 30.64 18.94 33.20
CA ASP A 159 29.34 19.39 33.73
C ASP A 159 28.32 18.23 33.72
N VAL A 160 28.34 17.41 34.77
CA VAL A 160 27.53 16.18 34.88
C VAL A 160 26.28 16.34 35.75
N TYR A 161 25.32 15.42 35.56
CA TYR A 161 24.16 15.31 36.44
C TYR A 161 24.55 14.76 37.82
N THR A 162 24.09 15.41 38.89
CA THR A 162 24.46 15.07 40.29
C THR A 162 23.31 14.53 41.13
N GLY A 163 22.09 14.49 40.58
CA GLY A 163 20.93 13.91 41.24
C GLY A 163 21.00 12.38 41.27
N SER A 164 20.12 11.78 42.05
CA SER A 164 19.94 10.32 42.12
C SER A 164 19.20 9.77 40.90
N ILE A 165 19.29 8.46 40.64
CA ILE A 165 18.50 7.79 39.60
C ILE A 165 16.97 7.92 39.83
N VAL A 166 16.54 8.02 41.09
CA VAL A 166 15.13 8.24 41.44
C VAL A 166 14.68 9.64 41.00
N GLU A 167 15.53 10.65 41.16
CA GLU A 167 15.25 12.00 40.65
C GLU A 167 15.33 12.04 39.13
N TRP A 168 16.26 11.29 38.52
CA TRP A 168 16.39 11.17 37.06
C TRP A 168 15.11 10.63 36.41
N GLN A 169 14.47 9.62 37.01
CA GLN A 169 13.21 9.05 36.54
C GLN A 169 12.05 10.05 36.50
N LEU A 170 12.08 11.04 37.37
CA LEU A 170 11.03 12.05 37.48
C LEU A 170 11.19 13.17 36.45
N LEU A 171 12.35 13.26 35.79
CA LEU A 171 12.62 14.28 34.78
C LEU A 171 11.92 13.95 33.47
N THR A 172 11.39 14.99 32.83
CA THR A 172 10.92 14.91 31.44
C THR A 172 12.08 14.67 30.48
N TRP A 173 11.80 14.18 29.27
CA TRP A 173 12.83 14.03 28.25
C TRP A 173 13.61 15.33 27.98
N ASN A 174 12.94 16.48 27.91
CA ASN A 174 13.62 17.75 27.69
C ASN A 174 14.62 18.08 28.80
N GLU A 175 14.30 17.77 30.05
CA GLU A 175 15.19 17.95 31.19
C GLU A 175 16.35 16.95 31.19
N ARG A 176 16.09 15.67 30.88
CA ARG A 176 17.14 14.64 30.76
C ARG A 176 18.10 14.94 29.62
N SER A 177 17.56 15.29 28.45
CA SER A 177 18.33 15.58 27.23
C SER A 177 19.34 16.71 27.40
N TYR A 178 19.09 17.66 28.32
CA TYR A 178 20.05 18.71 28.67
C TYR A 178 21.33 18.18 29.30
N TRP A 179 21.26 17.06 30.01
CA TRP A 179 22.38 16.43 30.72
C TRP A 179 23.02 15.27 29.94
N LEU A 180 22.45 14.88 28.81
CA LEU A 180 22.92 13.74 28.04
C LEU A 180 23.93 14.18 26.97
N PRO A 181 24.88 13.29 26.61
CA PRO A 181 25.82 13.55 25.52
C PRO A 181 25.09 13.94 24.23
N ALA A 182 25.46 15.09 23.66
CA ALA A 182 24.77 15.68 22.50
C ALA A 182 24.81 14.77 21.24
N ASN A 183 25.82 13.90 21.13
CA ASN A 183 26.06 13.05 19.96
C ASN A 183 25.54 11.62 20.11
N GLY A 184 24.45 11.41 20.86
CA GLY A 184 23.90 10.08 21.06
C GLY A 184 22.41 10.03 21.24
N PHE A 185 21.92 10.77 22.23
CA PHE A 185 20.56 10.66 22.70
C PHE A 185 19.64 11.61 21.93
N THR A 186 18.72 11.05 21.15
CA THR A 186 17.93 11.80 20.16
C THR A 186 16.43 11.52 20.22
N HIS A 187 16.00 10.40 20.80
CA HIS A 187 14.58 10.03 20.86
C HIS A 187 14.16 9.69 22.28
N GLU A 188 12.98 10.15 22.65
CA GLU A 188 12.28 9.75 23.86
C GLU A 188 11.62 8.38 23.66
N LEU A 189 11.67 7.55 24.71
CA LEU A 189 10.93 6.29 24.76
C LEU A 189 9.97 6.32 25.95
N ASP A 190 8.68 6.14 25.67
CA ASP A 190 7.66 5.96 26.70
C ASP A 190 7.55 4.47 27.06
N PRO A 191 8.01 4.05 28.26
CA PRO A 191 7.93 2.64 28.68
C PRO A 191 6.51 2.17 28.96
N ASN A 192 5.56 3.09 29.19
CA ASN A 192 4.19 2.75 29.55
C ASN A 192 3.31 2.48 28.33
N ASN A 193 3.76 2.89 27.14
CA ASN A 193 3.04 2.71 25.89
C ASN A 193 3.86 1.89 24.90
N LYS A 194 3.71 0.56 24.97
CA LYS A 194 4.36 -0.39 24.06
C LYS A 194 3.63 -0.50 22.72
N ASP A 195 3.61 0.59 21.97
CA ASP A 195 3.03 0.63 20.62
C ASP A 195 4.06 0.27 19.53
N GLN A 196 3.65 0.35 18.26
CA GLN A 196 4.55 0.07 17.14
C GLN A 196 5.83 0.93 17.15
N GLN A 197 5.75 2.18 17.61
CA GLN A 197 6.89 3.09 17.68
C GLN A 197 7.87 2.65 18.76
N TYR A 198 7.37 2.23 19.94
CA TYR A 198 8.20 1.65 20.99
C TYR A 198 9.05 0.48 20.45
N TYR A 199 8.40 -0.49 19.79
CA TYR A 199 9.11 -1.66 19.24
C TYR A 199 10.01 -1.32 18.06
N GLU A 200 9.70 -0.29 17.26
CA GLU A 200 10.63 0.18 16.24
C GLU A 200 11.88 0.80 16.86
N MET A 201 11.68 1.63 17.88
CA MET A 201 12.75 2.38 18.52
C MET A 201 13.81 1.46 19.13
N ILE A 202 13.40 0.51 19.98
CA ILE A 202 14.32 -0.37 20.73
C ILE A 202 15.25 -1.22 19.85
N GLY A 203 14.90 -1.45 18.59
CA GLY A 203 15.76 -2.14 17.63
C GLY A 203 16.54 -1.18 16.72
N LYS A 204 15.92 -0.10 16.26
CA LYS A 204 16.44 0.76 15.19
C LYS A 204 17.56 1.69 15.64
N TYR A 205 17.49 2.23 16.85
CA TYR A 205 18.45 3.23 17.32
C TYR A 205 19.43 2.62 18.31
N ASP A 206 20.71 2.88 18.11
CA ASP A 206 21.79 2.40 18.98
C ASP A 206 21.61 2.87 20.42
N GLN A 207 20.90 3.99 20.62
CA GLN A 207 20.64 4.51 21.95
C GLN A 207 19.88 3.54 22.86
N PHE A 208 19.04 2.67 22.28
CA PHE A 208 18.28 1.69 23.03
C PHE A 208 18.97 0.32 23.09
N GLY A 209 20.18 0.21 22.53
CA GLY A 209 21.00 -0.99 22.57
C GLY A 209 21.24 -1.48 23.99
N ALA A 210 21.45 -0.56 24.93
CA ALA A 210 21.72 -0.87 26.34
C ALA A 210 20.56 -1.51 27.10
N GLY A 211 19.34 -1.51 26.54
CA GLY A 211 18.23 -2.25 27.13
C GLY A 211 18.22 -3.74 26.75
N TRP A 212 19.05 -4.18 25.80
CA TRP A 212 19.18 -5.59 25.45
C TRP A 212 20.17 -6.30 26.38
N PRO A 213 20.00 -7.60 26.67
CA PRO A 213 20.89 -8.34 27.56
C PRO A 213 22.32 -8.41 27.01
N GLU A 214 23.31 -8.49 27.90
CA GLU A 214 24.71 -8.71 27.52
C GLU A 214 24.89 -10.08 26.85
N ASP A 215 25.68 -10.13 25.78
CA ASP A 215 26.08 -11.39 25.15
C ASP A 215 27.16 -12.08 25.98
N GLY A 216 27.06 -13.40 26.15
CA GLY A 216 28.07 -14.19 26.86
C GLY A 216 29.44 -14.29 26.16
N ASP A 217 29.53 -13.86 24.90
CA ASP A 217 30.80 -13.76 24.16
C ASP A 217 31.55 -12.50 24.60
N TYR A 218 32.29 -12.68 25.68
CA TYR A 218 33.17 -11.71 26.33
C TYR A 218 34.24 -11.19 25.35
N ASP A 219 33.97 -10.07 24.68
CA ASP A 219 35.02 -9.25 24.07
C ASP A 219 35.35 -8.06 25.02
N PRO A 220 36.54 -8.05 25.65
CA PRO A 220 36.93 -6.99 26.58
C PRO A 220 37.08 -5.61 25.92
N ASP A 221 37.17 -5.51 24.59
CA ASP A 221 37.11 -4.22 23.87
C ASP A 221 35.67 -3.68 23.76
N TRP A 222 34.67 -4.53 23.99
CA TRP A 222 33.23 -4.23 23.96
C TRP A 222 32.60 -4.18 25.35
N ARG A 223 33.34 -4.54 26.40
CA ARG A 223 32.90 -4.44 27.81
C ARG A 223 33.31 -3.16 28.52
N ASN A 224 34.02 -2.27 27.83
CA ASN A 224 34.19 -0.92 28.35
C ASN A 224 32.84 -0.23 28.16
N GLY A 225 31.98 -0.23 29.20
CA GLY A 225 30.80 0.64 29.23
C GLY A 225 31.12 2.04 28.71
N PRO A 226 30.13 2.83 28.28
CA PRO A 226 30.01 3.41 26.94
C PRO A 226 31.11 4.38 26.49
N TYR A 227 32.37 3.97 26.62
CA TYR A 227 33.52 4.84 26.54
C TYR A 227 34.66 4.21 25.79
N LEU A 228 35.37 5.07 25.07
CA LEU A 228 36.74 4.81 24.65
C LEU A 228 37.68 5.65 25.50
N TYR A 229 38.87 5.12 25.72
CA TYR A 229 40.00 5.96 26.10
C TYR A 229 40.44 6.74 24.86
N ASP A 230 40.49 8.06 24.96
CA ASP A 230 41.17 8.86 23.94
C ASP A 230 42.69 8.59 23.97
N ASP A 231 43.42 9.13 22.99
CA ASP A 231 44.88 8.97 22.89
C ASP A 231 45.65 9.50 24.12
N LEU A 232 44.98 10.23 25.02
CA LEU A 232 45.50 10.80 26.26
C LEU A 232 45.07 10.03 27.52
N GLY A 233 44.26 8.97 27.37
CA GLY A 233 43.75 8.14 28.46
C GLY A 233 42.50 8.68 29.17
N ALA A 234 41.83 9.70 28.63
CA ALA A 234 40.56 10.21 29.13
C ALA A 234 39.39 9.39 28.56
N LYS A 235 38.35 9.15 29.37
CA LYS A 235 37.14 8.47 28.93
C LYS A 235 36.26 9.43 28.11
N THR A 236 35.84 9.00 26.94
CA THR A 236 34.92 9.74 26.05
C THR A 236 33.74 8.87 25.67
N TRP A 237 32.53 9.42 25.65
CA TRP A 237 31.31 8.67 25.38
C TRP A 237 31.19 8.19 23.91
N LYS A 238 30.74 6.94 23.71
CA LYS A 238 30.50 6.32 22.42
C LYS A 238 29.49 5.15 22.50
N TRP A 239 28.66 5.01 21.47
CA TRP A 239 27.83 3.83 21.27
C TRP A 239 28.66 2.56 21.01
N GLN A 240 28.33 1.47 21.70
CA GLN A 240 28.69 0.11 21.32
C GLN A 240 27.47 -0.55 20.66
N THR A 241 27.65 -1.03 19.43
CA THR A 241 26.53 -1.27 18.51
C THR A 241 26.20 -2.75 18.28
N HIS A 242 27.03 -3.68 18.77
CA HIS A 242 26.82 -5.11 18.55
C HIS A 242 26.17 -5.75 19.78
N ASN A 243 25.05 -6.44 19.55
CA ASN A 243 24.32 -7.21 20.55
C ASN A 243 23.51 -8.29 19.83
N THR A 244 23.77 -9.57 20.13
CA THR A 244 23.16 -10.70 19.41
C THR A 244 21.66 -10.79 19.65
N TYR A 245 21.17 -10.46 20.85
CA TYR A 245 19.71 -10.38 21.11
C TYR A 245 19.04 -9.29 20.27
N ARG A 246 19.66 -8.12 20.14
CA ARG A 246 19.18 -7.05 19.26
C ARG A 246 19.17 -7.49 17.81
N GLU A 247 20.21 -8.19 17.35
CA GLU A 247 20.28 -8.72 15.98
C GLU A 247 19.20 -9.78 15.72
N ASP A 248 18.99 -10.71 16.64
CA ASP A 248 17.92 -11.70 16.58
C ASP A 248 16.54 -11.03 16.51
N TYR A 249 16.30 -10.03 17.37
CA TYR A 249 15.09 -9.22 17.32
C TYR A 249 14.88 -8.54 15.96
N LEU A 250 15.92 -7.91 15.41
CA LEU A 250 15.87 -7.24 14.11
C LEU A 250 15.62 -8.22 12.96
N ASN A 251 16.20 -9.43 13.03
CA ASN A 251 15.96 -10.50 12.07
C ASN A 251 14.51 -10.99 12.11
N MET A 252 13.94 -11.23 13.30
CA MET A 252 12.53 -11.62 13.44
C MET A 252 11.58 -10.52 12.93
N ARG A 253 11.90 -9.25 13.23
CA ARG A 253 11.18 -8.09 12.69
C ARG A 253 11.25 -8.04 11.16
N LYS A 254 12.42 -8.29 10.60
CA LYS A 254 12.62 -8.36 9.15
C LYS A 254 11.76 -9.46 8.53
N ASP A 255 11.72 -10.65 9.12
CA ASP A 255 10.88 -11.75 8.63
C ASP A 255 9.38 -11.40 8.60
N SER A 256 8.89 -10.72 9.64
CA SER A 256 7.52 -10.20 9.69
C SER A 256 7.28 -9.17 8.56
N ASN A 257 8.18 -8.19 8.42
CA ASN A 257 8.08 -7.15 7.40
C ASN A 257 8.10 -7.74 5.98
N ASP A 258 8.98 -8.70 5.70
CA ASP A 258 9.10 -9.36 4.39
C ASP A 258 7.81 -10.14 4.05
N ALA A 259 7.18 -10.80 5.05
CA ALA A 259 5.90 -11.48 4.87
C ALA A 259 4.73 -10.51 4.64
N LEU A 260 4.68 -9.40 5.38
CA LEU A 260 3.69 -8.34 5.19
C LEU A 260 3.88 -7.63 3.84
N GLU A 261 5.12 -7.42 3.40
CA GLU A 261 5.43 -6.90 2.07
C GLU A 261 4.96 -7.85 0.97
N MET A 262 5.16 -9.16 1.14
CA MET A 262 4.61 -10.16 0.22
C MET A 262 3.07 -10.09 0.15
N SER A 263 2.40 -9.88 1.29
CA SER A 263 0.95 -9.65 1.29
C SER A 263 0.57 -8.40 0.49
N LYS A 264 1.32 -7.30 0.61
CA LYS A 264 1.10 -6.06 -0.17
C LYS A 264 1.27 -6.33 -1.67
N ASN A 265 2.28 -7.10 -2.06
CA ASN A 265 2.51 -7.48 -3.46
C ASN A 265 1.34 -8.28 -4.04
N TYR A 266 0.79 -9.25 -3.30
CA TYR A 266 -0.42 -9.96 -3.73
C TYR A 266 -1.65 -9.05 -3.82
N THR A 267 -1.81 -8.09 -2.91
CA THR A 267 -2.87 -7.07 -3.02
C THR A 267 -2.72 -6.25 -4.31
N MET A 268 -1.50 -5.90 -4.72
CA MET A 268 -1.27 -5.25 -6.02
C MET A 268 -1.67 -6.15 -7.19
N VAL A 269 -1.42 -7.46 -7.10
CA VAL A 269 -1.89 -8.43 -8.10
C VAL A 269 -3.42 -8.45 -8.18
N VAL A 270 -4.13 -8.45 -7.05
CA VAL A 270 -5.60 -8.35 -7.02
C VAL A 270 -6.06 -7.08 -7.74
N LEU A 271 -5.52 -5.92 -7.38
CA LEU A 271 -5.89 -4.64 -8.00
C LEU A 271 -5.62 -4.63 -9.51
N GLY A 272 -4.46 -5.13 -9.93
CA GLY A 272 -4.11 -5.27 -11.35
C GLY A 272 -5.04 -6.23 -12.09
N ASN A 273 -5.41 -7.35 -11.47
CA ASN A 273 -6.33 -8.34 -12.01
C ASN A 273 -7.72 -7.73 -12.25
N HIS A 274 -8.25 -6.97 -11.29
CA HIS A 274 -9.50 -6.23 -11.42
C HIS A 274 -9.49 -5.26 -12.61
N LEU A 275 -8.46 -4.42 -12.70
CA LEU A 275 -8.35 -3.44 -13.78
C LEU A 275 -8.25 -4.11 -15.16
N LEU A 276 -7.34 -5.08 -15.30
CA LEU A 276 -7.13 -5.79 -16.56
C LEU A 276 -8.37 -6.60 -16.96
N SER A 277 -9.04 -7.25 -16.01
CA SER A 277 -10.26 -8.00 -16.27
C SER A 277 -11.40 -7.09 -16.73
N ALA A 278 -11.59 -5.94 -16.09
CA ALA A 278 -12.62 -4.97 -16.46
C ALA A 278 -12.43 -4.44 -17.88
N LEU A 279 -11.22 -3.96 -18.20
CA LEU A 279 -10.88 -3.45 -19.53
C LEU A 279 -11.03 -4.54 -20.60
N HIS A 280 -10.50 -5.74 -20.33
CA HIS A 280 -10.61 -6.87 -21.25
C HIS A 280 -12.08 -7.23 -21.52
N ALA A 281 -12.95 -7.26 -20.51
CA ALA A 281 -14.37 -7.58 -20.69
C ALA A 281 -15.09 -6.54 -21.56
N GLY A 282 -14.89 -5.24 -21.26
CA GLY A 282 -15.50 -4.15 -22.02
C GLY A 282 -15.06 -4.11 -23.48
N PHE A 283 -13.76 -4.26 -23.74
CA PHE A 283 -13.23 -4.28 -25.11
C PHE A 283 -13.67 -5.53 -25.87
N ASN A 284 -13.65 -6.71 -25.24
CA ASN A 284 -14.10 -7.94 -25.87
C ASN A 284 -15.57 -7.87 -26.30
N VAL A 285 -16.47 -7.31 -25.47
CA VAL A 285 -17.86 -7.10 -25.87
C VAL A 285 -17.97 -6.09 -27.01
N SER A 286 -17.22 -5.00 -26.95
CA SER A 286 -17.20 -3.99 -28.02
C SER A 286 -16.76 -4.57 -29.37
N TRP A 287 -15.71 -5.40 -29.37
CA TRP A 287 -15.24 -6.10 -30.57
C TRP A 287 -16.24 -7.13 -31.07
N LYS A 288 -16.86 -7.93 -30.18
CA LYS A 288 -17.92 -8.87 -30.54
C LYS A 288 -19.11 -8.17 -31.19
N ASN A 289 -19.57 -7.06 -30.61
CA ASN A 289 -20.67 -6.28 -31.18
C ASN A 289 -20.33 -5.71 -32.56
N ARG A 290 -19.10 -5.22 -32.77
CA ARG A 290 -18.65 -4.74 -34.10
C ARG A 290 -18.60 -5.87 -35.12
N LYS A 291 -18.18 -7.08 -34.72
CA LYS A 291 -18.15 -8.26 -35.59
C LYS A 291 -19.57 -8.70 -35.97
N LEU A 292 -20.46 -8.82 -34.98
CA LEU A 292 -21.88 -9.15 -35.21
C LEU A 292 -22.55 -8.14 -36.14
N ALA A 293 -22.30 -6.85 -35.95
CA ALA A 293 -22.83 -5.80 -36.82
C ALA A 293 -22.38 -5.97 -38.28
N LYS A 294 -21.11 -6.31 -38.50
CA LYS A 294 -20.58 -6.57 -39.85
C LYS A 294 -21.20 -7.81 -40.47
N GLU A 295 -21.27 -8.91 -39.74
CA GLU A 295 -21.83 -10.18 -40.23
C GLU A 295 -23.30 -10.02 -40.63
N GLN A 296 -24.12 -9.39 -39.79
CA GLN A 296 -25.53 -9.14 -40.11
C GLN A 296 -25.72 -8.12 -41.22
N SER A 297 -24.84 -7.11 -41.34
CA SER A 297 -24.89 -6.20 -42.50
C SER A 297 -24.60 -6.91 -43.82
N VAL A 298 -23.70 -7.90 -43.80
CA VAL A 298 -23.39 -8.73 -44.98
C VAL A 298 -24.56 -9.66 -45.32
N GLU A 299 -25.17 -10.32 -44.32
CA GLU A 299 -26.34 -11.19 -44.53
C GLU A 299 -27.57 -10.39 -45.00
N GLY A 300 -27.82 -9.21 -44.44
CA GLY A 300 -28.89 -8.31 -44.87
C GLY A 300 -28.70 -7.81 -46.30
N ALA A 301 -27.44 -7.54 -46.71
CA ALA A 301 -27.11 -7.19 -48.09
C ALA A 301 -27.24 -8.37 -49.07
N PHE A 302 -27.31 -9.61 -48.57
CA PHE A 302 -27.44 -10.85 -49.34
C PHE A 302 -28.86 -11.45 -49.18
N HIS A 303 -29.89 -10.68 -49.56
CA HIS A 303 -31.26 -11.20 -49.64
C HIS A 303 -31.56 -11.74 -51.06
N LEU A 304 -31.93 -13.02 -51.14
CA LEU A 304 -32.49 -13.63 -52.36
C LEU A 304 -33.94 -13.18 -52.49
N GLU A 305 -34.21 -12.12 -53.25
CA GLU A 305 -35.58 -11.81 -53.63
C GLU A 305 -36.05 -12.80 -54.72
N PRO A 306 -37.15 -13.53 -54.51
CA PRO A 306 -37.74 -14.33 -55.58
C PRO A 306 -38.37 -13.36 -56.60
N LYS A 307 -37.65 -13.09 -57.69
CA LYS A 307 -38.21 -12.36 -58.83
C LYS A 307 -38.82 -13.34 -59.83
N ARG A 308 -40.06 -13.05 -60.22
CA ARG A 308 -40.79 -13.81 -61.24
C ARG A 308 -40.19 -13.50 -62.60
N HIS A 309 -39.56 -14.48 -63.24
CA HIS A 309 -39.04 -14.36 -64.60
C HIS A 309 -39.69 -15.45 -65.47
N ASN A 310 -40.40 -15.06 -66.53
CA ASN A 310 -41.06 -15.97 -67.47
C ASN A 310 -41.87 -17.11 -66.81
N ASN A 311 -42.74 -16.78 -65.86
CA ASN A 311 -43.62 -17.71 -65.14
C ASN A 311 -42.96 -18.75 -64.20
N GLU A 312 -41.64 -18.69 -63.99
CA GLU A 312 -40.94 -19.50 -62.98
C GLU A 312 -40.37 -18.64 -61.84
N MET A 313 -40.32 -19.23 -60.65
CA MET A 313 -39.72 -18.61 -59.46
C MET A 313 -38.22 -18.90 -59.50
N VAL A 314 -37.40 -17.88 -59.78
CA VAL A 314 -35.94 -18.00 -59.75
C VAL A 314 -35.42 -17.19 -58.57
N ALA A 315 -34.68 -17.84 -57.67
CA ALA A 315 -33.95 -17.16 -56.62
C ALA A 315 -32.73 -16.46 -57.25
N MET A 316 -32.77 -15.14 -57.38
CA MET A 316 -31.62 -14.34 -57.80
C MET A 316 -31.02 -13.64 -56.60
N GLY A 317 -29.70 -13.82 -56.39
CA GLY A 317 -28.95 -13.06 -55.39
C GLY A 317 -28.87 -11.61 -55.85
N VAL A 318 -29.62 -10.72 -55.21
CA VAL A 318 -29.49 -9.29 -55.46
C VAL A 318 -28.49 -8.76 -54.44
N LEU A 319 -27.36 -8.27 -54.93
CA LEU A 319 -26.37 -7.55 -54.11
C LEU A 319 -26.93 -6.14 -53.88
N GLY A 320 -27.53 -5.93 -52.70
CA GLY A 320 -28.01 -4.60 -52.31
C GLY A 320 -26.82 -3.71 -52.00
N ILE A 321 -26.36 -2.93 -52.99
CA ILE A 321 -25.39 -1.85 -52.76
C ILE A 321 -26.21 -0.58 -52.47
N THR A 322 -26.36 -0.22 -51.20
CA THR A 322 -26.83 1.11 -50.78
C THR A 322 -25.61 2.04 -50.69
N PHE A 323 -25.63 3.13 -51.44
CA PHE A 323 -24.58 4.16 -51.49
C PHE A 323 -24.65 5.11 -50.29
#